data_AF-A0AAV5XDD5-F1
#
_entry.id   AF-A0AAV5XDD5-F1
#
_cell.length_a   1.000
_cell.length_b   1.000
_cell.length_c   1.000
_cell.angle_alpha   90.00
_cell.angle_beta   90.00
_cell.angle_gamma   90.00
#
_symmetry.space_group_name_H-M   'P 1'
#
loop_
_entity.id
_entity.type
_entity.pdbx_description
1 polymer ?
#
loop_
_entity_poly.entity_id
_entity_poly.type
_entity_poly.pdbx_seq_one_letter_code
_entity_poly.pdbx_strand_id
1 'polypeptide(L)'
;MQTTLKALLIGVVLLLGGAGAAWVTDVCYEDASAVVYVFKSFTIPGPDACKLINGYLANTNCLLHGNACGTADNLHILFQGAGCTFTFNGTTSRSTNSGSITLCGPGCIGAHSFSKIPCPVSRPLID
;
A
#
# COMPACT_ATOMS: atom_id res chain seq x y z
N MET A 1 42.49 15.27 49.29
CA MET A 1 41.17 15.74 48.83
C MET A 1 41.23 15.90 47.31
N GLN A 2 40.75 14.91 46.56
CA GLN A 2 40.58 14.98 45.11
C GLN A 2 39.09 14.91 44.81
N THR A 3 38.51 16.08 44.58
CA THR A 3 37.16 16.26 44.05
C THR A 3 37.26 16.38 42.55
N THR A 4 36.67 15.47 41.77
CA THR A 4 35.95 15.72 40.50
C THR A 4 35.61 14.41 39.81
N LEU A 5 34.46 13.83 40.18
CA LEU A 5 33.78 12.79 39.42
C LEU A 5 32.31 13.20 39.27
N LYS A 6 32.01 14.14 38.38
CA LYS A 6 30.64 14.46 37.93
C LYS A 6 30.68 15.07 36.52
N ALA A 7 30.85 14.22 35.52
CA ALA A 7 30.56 14.55 34.13
C ALA A 7 30.18 13.27 33.37
N LEU A 8 29.20 12.55 33.91
CA LEU A 8 28.50 11.49 33.20
C LEU A 8 27.02 11.91 33.12
N LEU A 9 26.40 11.70 31.96
CA LEU A 9 24.95 11.66 31.73
C LEU A 9 24.23 12.95 31.34
N ILE A 10 24.68 13.67 30.31
CA ILE A 10 23.78 14.50 29.49
C ILE A 10 24.15 14.31 28.02
N GLY A 11 23.67 13.25 27.38
CA GLY A 11 24.00 13.04 25.95
C GLY A 11 23.35 11.86 25.24
N VAL A 12 22.45 11.09 25.86
CA VAL A 12 21.87 9.88 25.24
C VAL A 12 20.36 9.76 25.51
N VAL A 13 19.60 10.84 25.39
CA VAL A 13 18.12 10.78 25.53
C VAL A 13 17.36 11.42 24.36
N LEU A 14 18.02 12.16 23.47
CA LEU A 14 17.36 12.83 22.33
C LEU A 14 17.29 12.01 21.03
N LEU A 15 17.83 10.78 21.00
CA LEU A 15 17.77 9.89 19.82
C LEU A 15 16.55 8.94 19.82
N LEU A 16 15.68 9.00 20.82
CA LEU A 16 14.51 8.10 20.96
C LEU A 16 13.15 8.79 20.76
N GLY A 17 13.12 10.11 20.55
CA GLY A 17 11.88 10.86 20.32
C GLY A 17 11.38 10.85 18.88
N GLY A 18 12.11 10.20 17.96
CA GLY A 18 11.69 10.01 16.58
C GLY A 18 10.74 8.83 16.44
N ALA A 19 9.69 8.75 17.26
CA ALA A 19 8.47 8.05 16.86
C ALA A 19 7.88 8.88 15.71
N GLY A 20 8.50 8.79 14.53
CA GLY A 20 7.86 9.24 13.31
C GLY A 20 6.51 8.57 13.31
N ALA A 21 5.44 9.37 13.37
CA ALA A 21 4.12 8.87 13.08
C ALA A 21 4.29 8.03 11.82
N ALA A 22 4.10 6.72 11.92
CA ALA A 22 4.01 5.86 10.77
C ALA A 22 2.70 6.26 10.11
N TRP A 23 2.72 7.39 9.39
CA TRP A 23 1.69 7.73 8.43
C TRP A 23 1.56 6.49 7.60
N VAL A 24 0.39 5.85 7.63
CA VAL A 24 0.16 4.62 6.89
C VAL A 24 0.50 4.95 5.45
N THR A 25 1.65 4.44 5.00
CA THR A 25 2.21 4.84 3.71
C THR A 25 1.29 4.31 2.63
N ASP A 26 0.89 5.18 1.71
CA ASP A 26 0.19 4.77 0.49
C ASP A 26 0.95 3.61 -0.19
N VAL A 27 0.22 2.69 -0.78
CA VAL A 27 0.80 1.59 -1.56
C VAL A 27 0.45 1.78 -3.02
N CYS A 28 1.46 1.80 -3.87
CA CYS A 28 1.28 2.02 -5.30
C CYS A 28 1.71 0.81 -6.09
N TYR A 29 0.90 0.47 -7.09
CA TYR A 29 1.17 -0.60 -8.03
C TYR A 29 1.13 -0.05 -9.44
N GLU A 30 1.98 -0.56 -10.31
CA GLU A 30 1.97 -0.28 -11.73
C GLU A 30 1.70 -1.58 -12.50
N ASP A 31 0.84 -1.52 -13.51
CA ASP A 31 0.60 -2.64 -14.41
C ASP A 31 1.47 -2.59 -15.68
N ALA A 32 1.40 -3.63 -16.51
CA ALA A 32 2.15 -3.71 -17.76
C ALA A 32 1.83 -2.59 -18.78
N SER A 33 0.74 -1.84 -18.57
CA SER A 33 0.34 -0.70 -19.40
C SER A 33 0.75 0.65 -18.80
N ALA A 34 1.63 0.64 -17.78
CA ALA A 34 2.07 1.82 -17.03
C ALA A 34 0.93 2.58 -16.33
N VAL A 35 -0.18 1.91 -16.04
CA VAL A 35 -1.25 2.47 -15.22
C VAL A 35 -0.89 2.30 -13.75
N VAL A 36 -0.91 3.40 -12.99
CA VAL A 36 -0.56 3.41 -11.58
C VAL A 36 -1.81 3.44 -10.71
N TYR A 37 -1.96 2.42 -9.87
CA TYR A 37 -3.00 2.25 -8.87
C TYR A 37 -2.45 2.71 -7.52
N VAL A 38 -3.11 3.68 -6.89
CA VAL A 38 -2.69 4.23 -5.58
C VAL A 38 -3.71 3.84 -4.52
N PHE A 39 -3.32 2.99 -3.57
CA PHE A 39 -4.14 2.62 -2.42
C PHE A 39 -3.74 3.46 -1.21
N LYS A 40 -4.66 4.30 -0.74
CA LYS A 40 -4.44 5.25 0.35
C LYS A 40 -4.48 4.58 1.70
N SER A 41 -3.52 4.92 2.56
CA SER A 41 -3.46 4.40 3.93
C SER A 41 -3.65 2.87 4.00
N PHE A 42 -3.10 2.16 3.01
CA PHE A 42 -3.31 0.73 2.86
C PHE A 42 -2.28 -0.04 3.68
N THR A 43 -2.76 -0.99 4.48
CA THR A 43 -1.91 -1.95 5.17
C THR A 43 -2.24 -3.35 4.68
N ILE A 44 -1.20 -4.13 4.38
CA ILE A 44 -1.37 -5.52 3.97
C ILE A 44 -2.11 -6.27 5.09
N PRO A 45 -3.25 -6.95 4.80
CA PRO A 45 -3.98 -7.71 5.80
C PRO A 45 -3.17 -8.93 6.27
N GLY A 46 -3.50 -9.48 7.44
CA GLY A 46 -3.00 -10.79 7.88
C GLY A 46 -3.63 -11.95 7.07
N PRO A 47 -3.24 -13.21 7.33
CA PRO A 47 -3.92 -14.37 6.76
C PRO A 47 -5.39 -14.40 7.19
N ASP A 48 -6.28 -14.77 6.27
CA ASP A 48 -7.74 -14.81 6.43
C ASP A 48 -8.41 -13.49 6.86
N ALA A 49 -7.66 -12.38 6.89
CA ALA A 49 -8.18 -11.06 7.18
C ALA A 49 -8.45 -10.29 5.89
N CYS A 50 -9.53 -9.52 5.87
CA CYS A 50 -9.84 -8.58 4.80
C CYS A 50 -9.73 -7.14 5.30
N LYS A 51 -9.24 -6.26 4.44
CA LYS A 51 -9.19 -4.81 4.65
C LYS A 51 -9.80 -4.10 3.47
N LEU A 52 -10.50 -3.01 3.76
CA LEU A 52 -11.02 -2.12 2.73
C LEU A 52 -9.86 -1.45 1.99
N ILE A 53 -9.99 -1.37 0.68
CA ILE A 53 -9.16 -0.60 -0.23
C ILE A 53 -9.92 0.67 -0.55
N ASN A 54 -9.28 1.81 -0.34
CA ASN A 54 -9.68 3.09 -0.90
C ASN A 54 -8.49 3.66 -1.66
N GLY A 55 -8.70 4.16 -2.86
CA GLY A 55 -7.62 4.56 -3.73
C GLY A 55 -8.07 5.32 -4.97
N TYR A 56 -7.14 5.49 -5.89
CA TYR A 56 -7.39 6.14 -7.18
C TYR A 56 -6.40 5.67 -8.24
N LEU A 57 -6.75 5.88 -9.51
CA LEU A 57 -5.81 5.74 -10.63
C LEU A 57 -5.05 7.06 -10.82
N ALA A 58 -3.72 7.00 -10.82
CA ALA A 58 -2.89 8.18 -11.03
C ALA A 58 -3.20 8.83 -12.39
N ASN A 59 -3.06 10.15 -12.45
CA ASN A 59 -3.35 10.97 -13.64
C ASN A 59 -4.82 10.94 -14.12
N THR A 60 -5.74 10.41 -13.30
CA THR A 60 -7.18 10.43 -13.56
C THR A 60 -7.92 10.93 -12.32
N ASN A 61 -9.22 11.22 -12.47
CA ASN A 61 -10.12 11.46 -11.34
C ASN A 61 -10.80 10.17 -10.87
N CYS A 62 -10.27 9.01 -11.26
CA CYS A 62 -10.95 7.75 -11.02
C CYS A 62 -10.64 7.19 -9.64
N LEU A 63 -11.68 7.08 -8.82
CA LEU A 63 -11.62 6.47 -7.50
C LEU A 63 -11.69 4.94 -7.59
N LEU A 64 -11.00 4.28 -6.68
CA LEU A 64 -10.98 2.83 -6.52
C LEU A 64 -11.46 2.47 -5.13
N HIS A 65 -12.39 1.51 -5.06
CA HIS A 65 -12.91 0.97 -3.81
C HIS A 65 -12.98 -0.55 -3.89
N GLY A 66 -12.73 -1.23 -2.78
CA GLY A 66 -12.78 -2.70 -2.75
C GLY A 66 -12.23 -3.28 -1.47
N ASN A 67 -11.78 -4.53 -1.56
CA ASN A 67 -11.22 -5.29 -0.46
C ASN A 67 -9.91 -5.94 -0.90
N ALA A 68 -8.93 -5.94 0.01
CA ALA A 68 -7.76 -6.79 -0.05
C ALA A 68 -7.89 -7.85 1.05
N CYS A 69 -7.82 -9.13 0.70
CA CYS A 69 -7.93 -10.23 1.65
C CYS A 69 -6.65 -11.07 1.63
N GLY A 70 -6.07 -11.32 2.79
CA GLY A 70 -4.96 -12.26 2.90
C GLY A 70 -5.48 -13.69 2.76
N THR A 71 -4.78 -14.51 1.99
CA THR A 71 -5.06 -15.94 1.88
C THR A 71 -4.58 -16.69 3.12
N ALA A 72 -5.20 -17.85 3.40
CA ALA A 72 -4.84 -18.73 4.52
C ALA A 72 -3.37 -19.17 4.51
N ASP A 73 -2.77 -19.30 3.32
CA ASP A 73 -1.36 -19.66 3.16
C ASP A 73 -0.38 -18.56 3.62
N ASN A 74 -0.88 -17.35 3.91
CA ASN A 74 -0.10 -16.17 4.24
C ASN A 74 0.99 -15.82 3.21
N LEU A 75 0.85 -16.27 1.97
CA LEU A 75 1.75 -15.96 0.86
C LEU A 75 1.13 -14.95 -0.09
N HIS A 76 -0.19 -14.95 -0.20
CA HIS A 76 -0.90 -14.14 -1.18
C HIS A 76 -1.84 -13.12 -0.54
N ILE A 77 -2.22 -12.14 -1.37
CA ILE A 77 -3.27 -11.17 -1.08
C ILE A 77 -4.17 -11.13 -2.31
N LEU A 78 -5.46 -11.39 -2.10
CA LEU A 78 -6.51 -11.27 -3.11
C LEU A 78 -7.04 -9.84 -3.11
N PHE A 79 -7.12 -9.21 -4.26
CA PHE A 79 -7.69 -7.89 -4.47
C PHE A 79 -9.00 -8.05 -5.22
N GLN A 80 -10.07 -7.45 -4.73
CA GLN A 80 -11.33 -7.37 -5.45
C GLN A 80 -11.95 -5.99 -5.25
N GLY A 81 -12.42 -5.36 -6.32
CA GLY A 81 -13.05 -4.06 -6.19
C GLY A 81 -13.62 -3.52 -7.47
N ALA A 82 -13.91 -2.23 -7.44
CA ALA A 82 -14.41 -1.46 -8.57
C ALA A 82 -13.71 -0.11 -8.65
N GLY A 83 -13.56 0.35 -9.88
CA GLY A 83 -13.30 1.74 -10.23
C GLY A 83 -14.50 2.33 -10.97
N CYS A 84 -14.25 3.44 -11.67
CA CYS A 84 -15.30 4.23 -12.32
C CYS A 84 -16.14 3.44 -13.32
N THR A 85 -15.50 2.64 -14.16
CA THR A 85 -16.15 1.94 -15.29
C THR A 85 -15.74 0.47 -15.39
N PHE A 86 -15.04 -0.04 -14.38
CA PHE A 86 -14.52 -1.40 -14.37
C PHE A 86 -14.53 -1.98 -12.95
N THR A 87 -14.64 -3.30 -12.86
CA THR A 87 -14.30 -4.08 -11.68
C THR A 87 -12.91 -4.66 -11.86
N PHE A 88 -12.25 -4.96 -10.75
CA PHE A 88 -10.95 -5.61 -10.77
C PHE A 88 -10.91 -6.78 -9.80
N ASN A 89 -10.22 -7.85 -10.20
CA ASN A 89 -9.92 -8.98 -9.34
C ASN A 89 -8.49 -9.46 -9.62
N GLY A 90 -7.69 -9.66 -8.58
CA GLY A 90 -6.30 -10.04 -8.74
C GLY A 90 -5.68 -10.63 -7.50
N THR A 91 -4.41 -10.98 -7.63
CA THR A 91 -3.64 -11.63 -6.57
C THR A 91 -2.24 -11.04 -6.57
N THR A 92 -1.70 -10.64 -5.41
CA THR A 92 -0.25 -10.44 -5.25
C THR A 92 0.38 -11.52 -4.39
N SER A 93 1.67 -11.75 -4.60
CA SER A 93 2.55 -12.35 -3.61
C SER A 93 3.03 -11.30 -2.61
N ARG A 94 3.02 -11.66 -1.33
CA ARG A 94 3.55 -10.83 -0.23
C ARG A 94 5.07 -10.65 -0.30
N SER A 95 5.79 -11.66 -0.77
CA SER A 95 7.26 -11.64 -0.79
C SER A 95 7.80 -10.76 -1.92
N THR A 96 7.18 -10.83 -3.10
CA THR A 96 7.62 -10.07 -4.28
C THR A 96 6.87 -8.76 -4.44
N ASN A 97 5.74 -8.58 -3.75
CA ASN A 97 4.81 -7.46 -3.95
C ASN A 97 4.39 -7.31 -5.43
N SER A 98 4.27 -8.43 -6.13
CA SER A 98 3.87 -8.50 -7.54
C SER A 98 2.86 -9.61 -7.74
N GLY A 99 2.09 -9.53 -8.82
CA GLY A 99 1.15 -10.56 -9.20
C GLY A 99 0.34 -10.20 -10.44
N SER A 100 -0.93 -10.63 -10.49
CA SER A 100 -1.79 -10.40 -11.64
C SER A 100 -3.17 -9.83 -11.27
N ILE A 101 -3.69 -8.91 -12.08
CA ILE A 101 -5.01 -8.31 -11.93
C ILE A 101 -5.78 -8.44 -13.25
N THR A 102 -7.05 -8.81 -13.15
CA THR A 102 -7.99 -8.86 -14.27
C THR A 102 -8.92 -7.67 -14.13
N LEU A 103 -9.12 -6.91 -15.21
CA LEU A 103 -9.99 -5.75 -15.25
C LEU A 103 -11.20 -6.07 -16.12
N CYS A 104 -12.40 -5.87 -15.60
CA CYS A 104 -13.66 -6.15 -16.29
C CYS A 104 -14.54 -4.90 -16.35
N GLY A 105 -14.74 -4.33 -17.53
CA GLY A 105 -15.73 -3.28 -17.81
C GLY A 105 -16.88 -3.84 -18.66
N PRO A 106 -17.17 -3.28 -19.85
CA PRO A 106 -18.10 -3.90 -20.81
C PRO A 106 -17.58 -5.23 -21.38
N GLY A 107 -16.29 -5.53 -21.17
CA GLY A 107 -15.66 -6.83 -21.36
C GLY A 107 -14.50 -7.00 -20.38
N CYS A 108 -14.03 -8.24 -20.19
CA CYS A 108 -12.86 -8.53 -19.37
C CYS A 108 -11.60 -8.49 -20.23
N ILE A 109 -10.68 -7.62 -19.86
CA ILE A 109 -9.31 -7.67 -20.35
C ILE A 109 -8.62 -8.75 -19.49
N GLY A 110 -7.88 -9.66 -20.12
CA GLY A 110 -7.26 -10.79 -19.44
C GLY A 110 -6.34 -10.38 -18.27
N ALA A 111 -5.73 -11.36 -17.60
CA ALA A 111 -4.85 -11.06 -16.48
C ALA A 111 -3.63 -10.24 -16.91
N HIS A 112 -3.43 -9.07 -16.30
CA HIS A 112 -2.26 -8.22 -16.47
C HIS A 112 -1.33 -8.36 -15.27
N SER A 113 -0.02 -8.38 -15.51
CA SER A 113 0.95 -8.30 -14.42
C SER A 113 0.89 -6.92 -13.76
N PHE A 114 0.93 -6.90 -12.43
CA PHE A 114 1.07 -5.67 -11.64
C PHE A 114 2.16 -5.84 -10.58
N SER A 115 2.93 -4.79 -10.33
CA SER A 115 4.04 -4.82 -9.37
C SER A 115 4.08 -3.54 -8.54
N LYS A 116 4.50 -3.66 -7.29
CA LYS A 116 4.63 -2.51 -6.39
C LYS A 116 5.73 -1.58 -6.89
N ILE A 117 5.43 -0.29 -6.90
CA ILE A 117 6.37 0.79 -7.23
C ILE A 117 6.41 1.83 -6.10
N PRO A 118 7.43 2.71 -6.04
CA PRO A 118 7.37 3.90 -5.21
C PRO A 118 6.14 4.74 -5.58
N CYS A 119 5.41 5.22 -4.58
CA CYS A 119 4.28 6.09 -4.84
C CYS A 119 4.74 7.43 -5.43
N PRO A 120 4.07 7.95 -6.48
CA PRO A 120 4.28 9.31 -6.89
C PRO A 120 3.93 10.26 -5.74
N VAL A 121 4.50 11.47 -5.74
CA VAL A 121 4.14 12.51 -4.77
C VAL A 121 2.62 12.65 -4.69
N SER A 122 2.08 12.41 -3.49
CA SER A 122 0.64 12.24 -3.28
C SER A 122 -0.14 13.45 -3.79
N ARG A 123 -1.17 13.21 -4.61
CA ARG A 123 -2.25 14.18 -4.74
C ARG A 123 -3.16 14.01 -3.51
N PRO A 124 -3.64 15.11 -2.90
CA PRO A 124 -4.74 15.00 -1.96
C PRO A 124 -5.93 14.39 -2.69
N LEU A 125 -6.56 13.38 -2.09
CA LEU A 125 -7.91 13.00 -2.51
C LEU A 125 -8.79 14.21 -2.18
N ILE A 126 -9.39 14.81 -3.21
CA ILE A 126 -10.42 15.82 -3.00
C ILE A 126 -11.69 14.99 -2.82
N ASP A 127 -12.13 14.89 -1.57
CA ASP A 127 -13.45 14.34 -1.22
C ASP A 127 -14.58 15.21 -1.80
#